data_AF-A0A9D1X4I7-F1
#
_entry.id   AF-A0A9D1X4I7-F1
#
_cell.length_a   1.000
_cell.length_b   1.000
_cell.length_c   1.000
_cell.angle_alpha   90.00
_cell.angle_beta   90.00
_cell.angle_gamma   90.00
#
_symmetry.space_group_name_H-M   'P 1'
#
loop_
_entity.id
_entity.type
_entity.pdbx_description
1 polymer ?
#
loop_
_entity_poly.entity_id
_entity_poly.type
_entity_poly.pdbx_seq_one_letter_code
_entity_poly.pdbx_strand_id
1 'polypeptide(L)' 'MLYDYLIQNYDVAEPIFFSDIILEGVTRSAVNQQLKKLCDEQKIKKYDKGIYYIPKPSRLNMSMGLSADLVA' A
#
# COMPACT_ATOMS: atom_id res chain seq x y z
N MET A 1 10.33 -8.81 -4.14
CA MET A 1 10.34 -7.35 -3.83
C MET A 1 9.26 -7.09 -2.79
N LEU A 2 9.30 -6.00 -2.00
CA LEU A 2 8.46 -5.77 -0.80
C LEU A 2 7.01 -6.31 -0.88
N TYR A 3 6.35 -6.20 -2.02
CA TYR A 3 5.01 -6.76 -2.25
C TYR A 3 4.88 -8.28 -2.02
N ASP A 4 5.81 -9.10 -2.51
CA ASP A 4 5.81 -10.55 -2.25
C ASP A 4 5.96 -10.85 -0.76
N TYR A 5 6.82 -10.09 -0.07
CA TYR A 5 6.97 -10.21 1.37
C TYR A 5 5.65 -9.89 2.07
N LEU A 6 4.94 -8.85 1.63
CA LEU A 6 3.64 -8.51 2.19
C LEU A 6 2.61 -9.63 1.94
N ILE A 7 2.50 -10.19 0.74
CA ILE A 7 1.55 -11.27 0.44
C ILE A 7 1.87 -12.56 1.21
N GLN A 8 3.15 -12.86 1.43
CA GLN A 8 3.55 -14.06 2.16
C GLN A 8 3.38 -13.94 3.67
N ASN A 9 3.44 -12.72 4.23
CA ASN A 9 3.37 -12.49 5.67
C ASN A 9 2.04 -11.89 6.16
N TYR A 10 1.24 -11.29 5.27
CA TYR A 10 0.00 -10.59 5.61
C TYR A 10 -1.13 -11.03 4.71
N ASP A 11 -2.31 -11.19 5.31
CA ASP A 11 -3.52 -11.53 4.58
C ASP A 11 -4.23 -10.29 4.00
N VAL A 12 -5.15 -10.56 3.08
CA VAL A 12 -5.96 -9.52 2.44
C VAL A 12 -6.85 -8.84 3.48
N ALA A 13 -6.92 -7.52 3.43
CA ALA A 13 -7.63 -6.66 4.38
C ALA A 13 -7.07 -6.63 5.82
N GLU A 14 -5.87 -7.17 6.05
CA GLU A 14 -5.16 -6.97 7.32
C GLU A 14 -4.36 -5.65 7.35
N PRO A 15 -4.26 -5.02 8.54
CA PRO A 15 -3.43 -3.85 8.73
C PRO A 15 -1.95 -4.25 8.75
N ILE A 16 -1.19 -3.61 7.86
CA ILE A 16 0.25 -3.73 7.69
C ILE A 16 0.89 -2.50 8.32
N PHE A 17 1.64 -2.70 9.41
CA PHE A 17 2.36 -1.63 10.07
C PHE A 17 3.72 -1.39 9.44
N PHE A 18 4.01 -0.14 9.09
CA PHE A 18 5.32 0.25 8.57
C PHE A 18 6.47 -0.11 9.52
N SER A 19 6.21 -0.05 10.83
CA SER A 19 7.19 -0.41 11.87
C SER A 19 7.57 -1.89 11.86
N ASP A 20 6.65 -2.77 11.45
CA ASP A 20 6.88 -4.22 11.38
C ASP A 20 7.57 -4.63 10.07
N ILE A 21 7.55 -3.76 9.05
CA ILE A 21 8.27 -4.00 7.80
C ILE A 21 9.76 -3.79 8.02
N ILE A 22 10.45 -4.87 8.38
CA ILE A 22 11.90 -4.91 8.53
C ILE A 22 12.47 -5.73 7.37
N LEU A 23 13.05 -5.05 6.40
CA LEU A 23 13.76 -5.66 5.28
C LEU A 23 15.26 -5.52 5.51
N GLU A 24 15.94 -6.65 5.73
CA GLU A 24 17.39 -6.67 5.91
C GLU A 24 18.09 -6.11 4.67
N GLY A 25 18.89 -5.05 4.86
CA GLY A 25 19.60 -4.35 3.77
C GLY A 25 18.81 -3.24 3.07
N VAL A 26 17.57 -2.95 3.46
CA VAL A 26 16.77 -1.84 2.90
C VAL A 26 16.54 -0.77 3.96
N THR A 27 16.83 0.48 3.63
CA THR A 27 16.58 1.60 4.54
C THR A 27 15.08 1.91 4.62
N ARG A 28 14.64 2.46 5.76
CA ARG A 28 13.23 2.89 5.96
C ARG A 28 12.74 3.83 4.85
N SER A 29 13.60 4.72 4.35
CA SER A 29 13.26 5.60 3.24
C SER A 29 12.96 4.83 1.95
N ALA A 30 13.74 3.79 1.64
CA ALA A 30 13.52 2.95 0.48
C ALA A 30 12.23 2.11 0.62
N VAL A 31 11.93 1.58 1.81
CA VAL A 31 10.63 0.92 2.08
C VAL A 31 9.48 1.88 1.84
N ASN A 32 9.59 3.13 2.32
CA ASN A 32 8.54 4.13 2.14
C ASN A 32 8.33 4.50 0.65
N GLN A 33 9.41 4.60 -0.13
CA GLN A 33 9.32 4.77 -1.59
C GLN A 33 8.66 3.57 -2.27
N GLN A 34 9.00 2.34 -1.86
CA GLN A 34 8.38 1.13 -2.40
C GLN A 34 6.89 1.05 -2.05
N LEU A 35 6.50 1.33 -0.80
CA LEU A 35 5.09 1.40 -0.40
C LEU A 35 4.33 2.46 -1.20
N LYS A 36 4.93 3.64 -1.43
CA LYS A 36 4.33 4.68 -2.26
C LYS A 36 4.10 4.18 -3.69
N LYS A 37 5.10 3.52 -4.29
CA LYS A 37 4.97 2.90 -5.61
C LYS A 37 3.87 1.84 -5.66
N LEU A 38 3.76 0.99 -4.64
CA LEU A 38 2.70 -0.02 -4.55
C LEU A 38 1.31 0.61 -4.37
N CYS A 39 1.24 1.77 -3.72
CA CYS A 39 0.02 2.55 -3.57
C CYS A 39 -0.39 3.19 -4.92
N ASP A 40 0.57 3.72 -5.68
CA ASP A 40 0.36 4.21 -7.06
C ASP A 40 -0.12 3.09 -7.99
N GLU A 41 0.44 1.89 -7.86
CA GLU A 41 0.00 0.69 -8.60
C GLU A 41 -1.35 0.13 -8.12
N GLN A 42 -1.98 0.73 -7.10
CA GLN A 42 -3.20 0.26 -6.43
C GLN A 42 -3.15 -1.17 -5.86
N LYS A 43 -1.95 -1.72 -5.66
CA LYS A 43 -1.74 -3.04 -5.05
C LYS A 43 -1.94 -3.03 -3.55
N ILE A 44 -1.66 -1.89 -2.91
CA ILE A 44 -1.92 -1.64 -1.49
C ILE A 44 -2.61 -0.29 -1.33
N LYS A 45 -3.32 -0.09 -0.23
CA LYS A 45 -3.88 1.20 0.15
C LYS A 45 -3.35 1.63 1.50
N LYS A 46 -3.15 2.94 1.65
CA LYS A 46 -2.87 3.55 2.94
C LYS A 46 -4.18 3.71 3.71
N TYR A 47 -4.22 3.17 4.92
CA TYR A 47 -5.34 3.37 5.85
C TYR A 47 -5.08 4.59 6.73
N ASP A 48 -3.93 4.62 7.40
CA ASP A 48 -3.53 5.70 8.30
C ASP A 48 -2.02 5.98 8.22
N LYS A 49 -1.49 6.86 9.07
CA LYS A 49 -0.10 7.30 9.06
C LYS A 49 0.82 6.14 9.50
N GLY A 50 1.39 5.45 8.51
CA GLY A 50 2.23 4.27 8.74
C GLY A 50 1.46 2.95 8.80
N ILE A 51 0.16 2.96 8.45
CA ILE A 51 -0.67 1.76 8.36
C ILE A 51 -1.17 1.60 6.92
N TYR A 52 -0.88 0.44 6.35
CA TYR A 52 -1.26 0.06 4.99
C TYR A 52 -2.10 -1.21 5.04
N TYR A 53 -2.74 -1.58 3.94
CA TYR A 53 -3.42 -2.88 3.82
C TYR A 53 -3.46 -3.29 2.36
N ILE A 54 -3.56 -4.60 2.12
CA ILE A 54 -3.80 -5.15 0.79
C ILE A 54 -5.32 -5.11 0.56
N PRO A 55 -5.83 -4.27 -0.37
CA PRO A 55 -7.24 -4.23 -0.68
C PRO A 55 -7.66 -5.55 -1.33
N LYS A 56 -8.84 -6.04 -0.97
CA LYS A 56 -9.43 -7.19 -1.66
C LYS A 56 -9.71 -6.82 -3.12
N PRO A 57 -9.41 -7.70 -4.10
CA PRO A 57 -9.80 -7.50 -5.49
C PRO A 57 -11.32 -7.59 -5.60
N SER A 58 -11.99 -6.48 -5.30
CA SER A 58 -13.42 -6.31 -5.52
C SER A 58 -13.61 -6.03 -7.01
N ARG A 59 -14.51 -6.79 -7.67
CA ARG A 59 -14.83 -6.66 -9.11
C ARG A 59 -15.45 -5.31 -9.52
N LEU A 60 -15.34 -4.29 -8.68
CA LEU A 60 -15.71 -2.91 -8.98
C LEU A 60 -14.50 -2.21 -9.55
N ASN A 61 -14.42 -2.27 -10.87
CA ASN A 61 -13.69 -1.39 -11.77
C ASN A 61 -14.08 0.08 -11.59
N MET A 62 -13.94 0.63 -10.38
CA MET A 62 -14.10 2.07 -10.22
C MET A 62 -12.81 2.71 -10.68
N SER A 63 -12.84 3.20 -11.92
CA SER A 63 -11.90 4.15 -12.51
C SER A 63 -11.85 5.42 -11.65
N MET A 64 -11.25 5.34 -10.46
CA MET A 64 -11.05 6.49 -9.60
C MET A 64 -9.71 7.12 -9.96
N GLY A 65 -9.68 7.73 -11.15
CA GLY A 65 -9.07 9.04 -11.28
C GLY A 65 -10.03 10.07 -10.69
N LEU A 66 -10.28 10.02 -9.38
CA LEU A 66 -10.84 11.17 -8.68
C LEU A 66 -9.68 12.14 -8.44
N SER A 67 -9.30 12.80 -9.52
CA SER A 67 -8.65 14.10 -9.42
C SER A 67 -9.66 15.00 -8.71
N ALA A 68 -9.36 15.35 -7.46
CA ALA A 68 -10.12 16.34 -6.72
C ALA A 68 -9.86 17.70 -7.36
N ASP A 69 -10.57 18.02 -8.44
CA ASP A 69 -10.63 19.39 -8.95
C ASP A 69 -11.66 20.15 -8.11
N LEU A 70 -11.11 20.96 -7.21
CA LEU A 70 -11.81 21.95 -6.40
C LEU A 70 -12.33 23.06 -7.31
N VAL A 71 -13.58 22.99 -7.78
CA VAL A 71 -14.30 24.17 -8.28
C VAL A 71 -15.78 24.09 -7.89
N ALA A 72 -16.18 24.95 -6.94
CA ALA A 72 -17.53 25.42 -6.72
C ALA A 72 -17.51 26.95 -6.78
#